data_AF-A0A1M6D7Z9-F1
#
_entry.id   AF-A0A1M6D7Z9-F1
#
_cell.length_a   1.000
_cell.length_b   1.000
_cell.length_c   1.000
_cell.angle_alpha   90.00
_cell.angle_beta   90.00
_cell.angle_gamma   90.00
#
_symmetry.space_group_name_H-M   'P 1'
#
loop_
_entity.id
_entity.type
_entity.pdbx_description
1 polymer ?
#
loop_
_entity_poly.entity_id
_entity_poly.type
_entity_poly.pdbx_seq_one_letter_code
_entity_poly.pdbx_strand_id
1 'polypeptide(L)'
;MENLILEMTNLLTNKKLVYENVESDRDYSGGGWYNDVKFCLTLYDDKSFEAKKETFTSVTGGGLSLPRESREVKYGYWNIQYEFPNLYLVLKYQNGEQEFLETKSLGTGLQRVGNKTWNRYRLE
;
A
#
# COMPACT_ATOMS: atom_id res chain seq x y z
N MET A 1 -25.14 7.72 -5.47
CA MET A 1 -24.11 6.70 -5.78
C MET A 1 -22.98 7.30 -6.58
N GLU A 2 -23.27 7.91 -7.74
CA GLU A 2 -22.26 8.61 -8.56
C GLU A 2 -21.47 9.67 -7.77
N ASN A 3 -22.14 10.41 -6.86
CA ASN A 3 -21.45 11.40 -6.00
C ASN A 3 -20.36 10.78 -5.10
N LEU A 4 -20.62 9.62 -4.48
CA LEU A 4 -19.64 8.96 -3.60
C LEU A 4 -18.44 8.42 -4.38
N ILE A 5 -18.70 7.88 -5.57
CA ILE A 5 -17.65 7.44 -6.50
C ILE A 5 -16.81 8.65 -6.89
N LEU A 6 -17.44 9.71 -7.38
CA LEU A 6 -16.75 10.93 -7.82
C LEU A 6 -15.92 11.58 -6.70
N GLU A 7 -16.48 11.68 -5.48
CA GLU A 7 -15.76 12.20 -4.32
C GLU A 7 -14.51 11.39 -4.00
N MET A 8 -14.63 10.06 -3.94
CA MET A 8 -13.49 9.17 -3.65
C MET A 8 -12.47 9.17 -4.80
N THR A 9 -12.93 9.19 -6.05
CA THR A 9 -12.07 9.30 -7.23
C THR A 9 -11.27 10.59 -7.18
N ASN A 10 -11.89 11.73 -6.90
CA ASN A 10 -11.21 13.02 -6.79
C ASN A 10 -10.23 13.04 -5.61
N LEU A 11 -10.59 12.40 -4.49
CA LEU A 11 -9.74 12.31 -3.32
C LEU A 11 -8.45 11.52 -3.59
N LEU A 12 -8.54 10.43 -4.37
CA LEU A 12 -7.43 9.52 -4.64
C LEU A 12 -6.65 9.85 -5.92
N THR A 13 -7.22 10.61 -6.85
CA THR A 13 -6.52 11.09 -8.04
C THR A 13 -5.25 11.87 -7.65
N ASN A 14 -4.15 11.54 -8.33
CA ASN A 14 -2.83 12.14 -8.13
C ASN A 14 -2.37 12.05 -6.66
N LYS A 15 -2.49 10.86 -6.08
CA LYS A 15 -2.08 10.56 -4.70
C LYS A 15 -1.15 9.36 -4.63
N LYS A 16 -0.33 9.37 -3.58
CA LYS A 16 0.48 8.22 -3.15
C LYS A 16 -0.05 7.71 -1.82
N LEU A 17 -0.46 6.46 -1.77
CA LEU A 17 -0.79 5.76 -0.55
C LEU A 17 0.45 5.00 -0.07
N VAL A 18 0.80 5.12 1.21
CA VAL A 18 1.93 4.41 1.82
C VAL A 18 1.49 3.69 3.08
N TYR A 19 1.84 2.42 3.17
CA TYR A 19 1.69 1.59 4.36
C TYR A 19 3.04 0.93 4.67
N GLU A 20 3.46 1.02 5.93
CA GLU A 20 4.71 0.45 6.42
C GLU A 20 4.39 -0.47 7.60
N ASN A 21 4.98 -1.66 7.60
CA ASN A 21 4.91 -2.60 8.71
C ASN A 21 6.33 -2.99 9.11
N VAL A 22 6.70 -2.63 10.34
CA VAL A 22 8.01 -2.94 10.92
C VAL A 22 7.80 -3.92 12.06
N GLU A 23 8.44 -5.06 11.94
CA GLU A 23 8.48 -6.11 12.96
C GLU A 23 9.94 -6.36 13.32
N SER A 24 10.22 -6.44 14.61
CA SER A 24 11.58 -6.73 15.07
C SER A 24 11.53 -7.48 16.39
N ASP A 25 12.46 -8.38 16.57
CA ASP A 25 12.75 -9.00 17.85
C ASP A 25 14.22 -8.78 18.21
N ARG A 26 14.44 -8.57 19.49
CA ARG A 26 15.77 -8.52 20.10
C ARG A 26 15.71 -9.41 21.31
N ASP A 27 16.24 -10.62 21.19
CA ASP A 27 16.50 -11.43 22.36
C ASP A 27 17.82 -10.98 22.98
N TYR A 28 17.87 -10.88 24.32
CA TYR A 28 19.06 -10.47 25.07
C TYR A 28 20.23 -11.47 24.96
N SER A 29 20.14 -12.46 24.06
CA SER A 29 21.14 -13.48 23.77
C SER A 29 22.19 -13.04 22.73
N GLY A 30 22.04 -11.84 22.16
CA GLY A 30 22.89 -11.34 21.07
C GLY A 30 22.42 -11.79 19.68
N GLY A 31 21.22 -12.38 19.60
CA GLY A 31 20.48 -12.63 18.38
C GLY A 31 19.43 -11.54 18.11
N GLY A 32 18.80 -11.63 16.95
CA GLY A 32 17.66 -10.78 16.62
C GLY A 32 17.21 -10.94 15.18
N TRP A 33 15.98 -10.51 14.91
CA TRP A 33 15.51 -10.39 13.54
C TRP A 33 14.78 -9.07 13.36
N TYR A 34 14.85 -8.54 12.14
CA TYR A 34 14.22 -7.31 11.71
C TYR A 34 13.55 -7.57 10.37
N ASN A 35 12.33 -7.10 10.20
CA ASN A 35 11.55 -7.16 8.98
C ASN A 35 10.81 -5.84 8.80
N ASP A 36 11.09 -5.15 7.70
CA ASP A 36 10.43 -3.93 7.31
C ASP A 36 9.81 -4.14 5.93
N VAL A 37 8.49 -4.02 5.86
CA VAL A 37 7.73 -4.14 4.62
C VAL A 37 7.02 -2.82 4.35
N LYS A 38 7.44 -2.16 3.28
CA LYS A 38 6.86 -0.92 2.79
C LYS A 38 6.08 -1.17 1.52
N PHE A 39 4.82 -0.74 1.52
CA PHE A 39 3.95 -0.73 0.36
C PHE A 39 3.66 0.71 -0.06
N CYS A 40 3.84 1.00 -1.34
CA CYS A 40 3.49 2.28 -1.95
C CYS A 40 2.55 2.03 -3.12
N LEU A 41 1.39 2.69 -3.14
CA LEU A 41 0.45 2.67 -4.25
C LEU A 41 0.28 4.09 -4.77
N THR A 42 0.80 4.36 -5.96
CA THR A 42 0.72 5.64 -6.64
C THR A 42 -0.44 5.60 -7.63
N LEU A 43 -1.40 6.51 -7.48
CA LEU A 43 -2.61 6.61 -8.30
C LEU A 43 -2.53 7.88 -9.15
N TYR A 44 -2.29 7.73 -10.45
CA TYR A 44 -2.13 8.84 -11.37
C TYR A 44 -3.47 9.36 -11.89
N ASP A 45 -3.46 10.57 -12.45
CA ASP A 45 -4.65 11.24 -12.97
C ASP A 45 -5.24 10.56 -14.22
N ASP A 46 -4.37 9.99 -15.06
CA ASP A 46 -4.73 9.20 -16.25
C ASP A 46 -5.32 7.81 -15.94
N LYS A 47 -5.65 7.55 -14.66
CA LYS A 47 -6.15 6.27 -14.14
C LYS A 47 -5.17 5.12 -14.22
N SER A 48 -3.90 5.35 -14.53
CA SER A 48 -2.85 4.37 -14.31
C SER A 48 -2.43 4.32 -12.83
N PHE A 49 -1.85 3.21 -12.40
CA PHE A 49 -1.23 3.10 -11.09
C PHE A 49 0.13 2.41 -11.14
N GLU A 50 0.92 2.65 -10.10
CA GLU A 50 2.13 1.92 -9.78
C GLU A 50 2.05 1.41 -8.34
N ALA A 51 2.18 0.10 -8.13
CA ALA A 51 2.25 -0.55 -6.84
C ALA A 51 3.68 -1.04 -6.60
N LYS A 52 4.34 -0.53 -5.55
CA LYS A 52 5.69 -0.91 -5.13
C LYS A 52 5.62 -1.60 -3.77
N LYS A 53 6.28 -2.74 -3.64
CA LYS A 53 6.55 -3.41 -2.38
C LYS A 53 8.05 -3.51 -2.18
N GLU A 54 8.54 -2.93 -1.10
CA GLU A 54 9.93 -3.00 -0.67
C GLU A 54 9.96 -3.82 0.62
N THR A 55 10.86 -4.79 0.69
CA THR A 55 11.01 -5.65 1.88
C THR A 55 12.47 -5.71 2.24
N PHE A 56 12.77 -5.32 3.47
CA PHE A 56 14.09 -5.43 4.07
C PHE A 56 14.02 -6.37 5.26
N THR A 57 14.81 -7.42 5.26
CA THR A 57 14.95 -8.32 6.40
C THR A 57 16.41 -8.39 6.84
N SER A 58 16.62 -8.61 8.13
CA SER A 58 17.94 -8.88 8.69
C SER A 58 17.80 -9.87 9.82
N VAL A 59 18.66 -10.89 9.85
CA VAL A 59 18.81 -11.79 10.99
C VAL A 59 20.22 -11.62 11.53
N THR A 60 20.33 -11.47 12.85
CA THR A 60 21.60 -11.32 13.57
C THR A 60 21.78 -12.42 14.60
N GLY A 61 23.01 -12.86 14.81
CA GLY A 61 23.37 -13.82 15.85
C GLY A 61 24.87 -14.07 15.92
N GLY A 62 25.43 -14.12 17.14
CA GLY A 62 26.85 -14.44 17.35
C GLY A 62 27.83 -13.50 16.65
N GLY A 63 27.45 -12.22 16.46
CA GLY A 63 28.27 -11.21 15.76
C GLY A 63 28.14 -11.24 14.23
N LEU A 64 27.28 -12.09 13.66
CA LEU A 64 27.00 -12.15 12.22
C LEU A 64 25.64 -11.51 11.92
N SER A 65 25.52 -10.89 10.74
CA SER A 65 24.28 -10.33 10.21
C SER A 65 24.06 -10.76 8.76
N LEU A 66 22.85 -11.20 8.41
CA LEU A 66 22.46 -11.54 7.05
C LEU A 66 21.30 -10.63 6.60
N PRO A 67 21.58 -9.45 6.03
CA PRO A 67 20.56 -8.59 5.47
C PRO A 67 20.09 -9.11 4.10
N ARG A 68 18.82 -8.92 3.80
CA ARG A 68 18.22 -9.19 2.49
C ARG A 68 17.26 -8.07 2.13
N GLU A 69 17.39 -7.58 0.91
CA GLU A 69 16.47 -6.63 0.31
C GLU A 69 15.76 -7.29 -0.87
N SER A 70 14.49 -6.96 -1.05
CA SER A 70 13.77 -7.27 -2.28
C SER A 70 12.78 -6.17 -2.62
N ARG A 71 12.55 -5.98 -3.92
CA ARG A 71 11.64 -4.99 -4.46
C ARG A 71 10.80 -5.59 -5.57
N GLU A 72 9.50 -5.38 -5.47
CA GLU A 72 8.52 -5.76 -6.47
C GLU A 72 7.77 -4.52 -6.94
N VAL A 73 7.56 -4.41 -8.26
CA VAL A 73 6.79 -3.31 -8.85
C VAL A 73 5.75 -3.88 -9.81
N LYS A 74 4.51 -3.46 -9.65
CA LYS A 74 3.39 -3.79 -10.53
C LYS A 74 2.74 -2.52 -11.06
N TYR A 75 2.16 -2.62 -12.24
CA TYR A 75 1.47 -1.53 -12.90
C TYR A 75 0.09 -1.97 -13.38
N GLY A 76 -0.77 -1.00 -13.65
CA GLY A 76 -2.10 -1.27 -14.17
C GLY A 76 -2.98 -0.02 -14.19
N TYR A 77 -4.29 -0.26 -14.15
CA TYR A 77 -5.31 0.79 -14.10
C TYR A 77 -6.12 0.69 -12.82
N TRP A 78 -6.61 1.83 -12.34
CA TRP A 78 -7.42 1.88 -11.13
C TRP A 78 -8.76 2.57 -11.37
N ASN A 79 -9.77 2.15 -10.61
CA ASN A 79 -11.07 2.81 -10.58
C ASN A 79 -11.70 2.72 -9.18
N ILE A 80 -12.77 3.47 -8.96
CA ILE A 80 -13.65 3.33 -7.79
C ILE A 80 -14.95 2.66 -8.21
N GLN A 81 -15.33 1.63 -7.46
CA GLN A 81 -16.61 0.94 -7.60
C GLN A 81 -17.40 1.05 -6.30
N TYR A 82 -18.72 1.21 -6.41
CA TYR A 82 -19.61 1.22 -5.26
C TYR A 82 -20.46 -0.04 -5.26
N GLU A 83 -20.40 -0.81 -4.19
CA GLU A 83 -21.28 -1.94 -3.94
C GLU A 83 -21.86 -1.77 -2.54
N PHE A 84 -23.15 -1.40 -2.46
CA PHE A 84 -23.79 -0.98 -1.22
C PHE A 84 -23.49 -1.95 -0.06
N PRO A 85 -23.01 -1.46 1.10
CA PRO A 85 -22.82 -0.05 1.48
C PRO A 85 -21.39 0.51 1.26
N ASN A 86 -20.52 -0.23 0.56
CA ASN A 86 -19.07 0.00 0.54
C ASN A 86 -18.56 0.58 -0.78
N LEU A 87 -17.44 1.30 -0.70
CA LEU A 87 -16.64 1.71 -1.85
C LEU A 87 -15.41 0.80 -1.97
N TYR A 88 -15.02 0.48 -3.19
CA TYR A 88 -13.86 -0.34 -3.50
C TYR A 88 -12.92 0.41 -4.44
N LEU A 89 -11.64 0.42 -4.10
CA LEU A 89 -10.55 0.72 -5.02
C LEU A 89 -10.26 -0.55 -5.81
N VAL A 90 -10.57 -0.52 -7.10
CA VAL A 90 -10.36 -1.64 -8.01
C VAL A 90 -9.04 -1.43 -8.72
N LEU A 91 -8.11 -2.38 -8.57
CA LEU A 91 -6.84 -2.41 -9.28
C LEU A 91 -6.89 -3.49 -10.35
N LYS A 92 -6.71 -3.09 -11.61
CA LYS A 92 -6.60 -3.99 -12.76
C LYS A 92 -5.16 -4.02 -13.22
N TYR A 93 -4.46 -5.11 -12.92
CA TYR A 93 -3.05 -5.30 -13.23
C TYR A 93 -2.82 -5.59 -14.71
N GLN A 94 -1.60 -5.33 -15.20
CA GLN A 94 -1.21 -5.60 -16.59
C GLN A 94 -1.31 -7.09 -16.98
N ASN A 95 -1.17 -8.01 -16.02
CA ASN A 95 -1.32 -9.45 -16.23
C ASN A 95 -2.80 -9.89 -16.31
N GLY A 96 -3.75 -8.95 -16.21
CA GLY A 96 -5.19 -9.22 -16.24
C GLY A 96 -5.81 -9.54 -14.88
N GLU A 97 -5.01 -9.72 -13.83
CA GLU A 97 -5.50 -9.88 -12.46
C GLU A 97 -6.26 -8.62 -12.01
N GLN A 98 -7.25 -8.83 -11.14
CA GLN A 98 -8.02 -7.75 -10.54
C GLN A 98 -8.09 -7.92 -9.04
N GLU A 99 -8.01 -6.80 -8.33
CA GLU A 99 -8.08 -6.75 -6.89
C GLU A 99 -9.09 -5.70 -6.45
N PHE A 100 -9.96 -6.07 -5.52
CA PHE A 100 -11.02 -5.21 -4.99
C PHE A 100 -10.69 -4.89 -3.54
N LEU A 101 -10.29 -3.65 -3.29
CA LEU A 101 -9.86 -3.21 -1.97
C LEU A 101 -10.90 -2.25 -1.40
N GLU A 102 -11.60 -2.66 -0.35
CA GLU A 102 -12.54 -1.76 0.34
C GLU A 102 -11.80 -0.48 0.75
N THR A 103 -12.34 0.68 0.41
CA THR A 103 -11.64 1.95 0.55
C THR A 103 -12.49 2.99 1.27
N LYS A 104 -11.91 3.65 2.27
CA LYS A 104 -12.60 4.69 3.05
C LYS A 104 -11.63 5.79 3.46
N SER A 105 -12.04 7.04 3.24
CA SER A 105 -11.30 8.19 3.78
C SER A 105 -11.46 8.23 5.29
N LEU A 106 -10.33 8.36 6.01
CA LEU A 106 -10.30 8.57 7.45
C LEU A 106 -9.98 10.02 7.82
N GLY A 107 -9.99 10.94 6.84
CA GLY A 107 -9.67 12.36 7.05
C GLY A 107 -8.20 12.69 6.74
N THR A 108 -7.59 13.51 7.60
CA THR A 108 -6.27 14.17 7.56
C THR A 108 -5.12 13.36 6.94
N GLY A 109 -5.15 13.17 5.62
CA GLY A 109 -4.16 12.37 4.92
C GLY A 109 -4.21 10.87 5.24
N LEU A 110 -5.29 10.35 5.82
CA LEU A 110 -5.43 8.92 6.13
C LEU A 110 -6.48 8.25 5.24
N GLN A 111 -6.15 7.06 4.77
CA GLN A 111 -7.01 6.22 3.92
C GLN A 111 -7.03 4.80 4.46
N ARG A 112 -8.20 4.23 4.71
CA ARG A 112 -8.33 2.77 4.87
C ARG A 112 -8.38 2.14 3.48
N VAL A 113 -7.54 1.13 3.25
CA VAL A 113 -7.55 0.29 2.04
C VAL A 113 -7.46 -1.17 2.47
N GLY A 114 -8.48 -1.95 2.16
CA GLY A 114 -8.70 -3.27 2.74
C GLY A 114 -8.79 -3.18 4.27
N ASN A 115 -7.99 -3.99 4.96
CA ASN A 115 -7.91 -4.02 6.43
C ASN A 115 -6.79 -3.16 7.01
N LYS A 116 -6.10 -2.34 6.20
CA LYS A 116 -4.96 -1.52 6.63
C LYS A 116 -5.25 -0.02 6.50
N THR A 117 -4.58 0.76 7.33
CA THR A 117 -4.58 2.23 7.25
C THR A 117 -3.31 2.69 6.57
N TRP A 118 -3.49 3.51 5.53
CA TRP A 118 -2.43 4.04 4.68
C TRP A 118 -2.36 5.56 4.85
N ASN A 119 -1.15 6.09 4.79
CA ASN A 119 -0.91 7.51 4.66
C ASN A 119 -1.09 7.93 3.20
N ARG A 120 -1.88 8.97 2.95
CA ARG A 120 -2.24 9.51 1.63
C ARG A 120 -1.54 10.85 1.43
N TYR A 121 -0.59 10.87 0.50
CA TYR A 121 0.18 12.05 0.11
C TYR A 121 -0.24 12.56 -1.25
N ARG A 122 -0.04 13.85 -1.50
CA ARG A 122 -0.16 14.44 -2.84
C ARG A 122 1.12 14.11 -3.64
N LEU A 123 0.96 13.79 -4.91
CA LEU A 123 2.09 13.71 -5.83
C LEU A 123 2.51 15.14 -6.22
N GLU A 124 3.82 15.41 -6.13
CA GLU A 124 4.42 16.67 -6.56
C GLU A 124 4.43 16.82 -8.08
#